data_AF-A0ABD0Q0Z8-F1
#
_entry.id   AF-A0ABD0Q0Z8-F1
#
_cell.length_a   1.000
_cell.length_b   1.000
_cell.length_c   1.000
_cell.angle_alpha   90.00
_cell.angle_beta   90.00
_cell.angle_gamma   90.00
#
_symmetry.space_group_name_H-M   'P 1'
#
loop_
_entity.id
_entity.type
_entity.pdbx_description
1 polymer ?
#
loop_
_entity_poly.entity_id
_entity_poly.type
_entity_poly.pdbx_seq_one_letter_code
_entity_poly.pdbx_strand_id
1 'polypeptide(L)' 'NCFELYNPSHKGQVIKACKTEADGKVVEGNHVVYRISAPTPEEKEEWIKSI' A
#
# COMPACT_ATOMS: atom_id res chain seq x y z
N ASN A 1 3.42 -13.42 4.33
CA ASN A 1 3.71 -13.48 2.88
C ASN A 1 3.63 -12.07 2.31
N CYS A 2 4.74 -11.32 2.30
CA CYS A 2 4.70 -9.88 2.09
C CYS A 2 4.99 -9.44 0.64
N PHE A 3 4.40 -8.31 0.25
CA PHE A 3 4.69 -7.57 -0.98
C PHE A 3 4.55 -6.06 -0.74
N GLU A 4 5.06 -5.25 -1.67
CA GLU A 4 5.05 -3.78 -1.57
C GLU A 4 4.47 -3.13 -2.82
N LEU A 5 3.63 -2.12 -2.62
CA LEU A 5 3.28 -1.16 -3.67
C LEU A 5 4.17 0.07 -3.49
N TYR A 6 4.89 0.44 -4.56
CA TYR A 6 5.81 1.58 -4.58
C TYR A 6 5.82 2.25 -5.96
N ASN A 7 6.23 3.51 -6.02
CA ASN A 7 6.41 4.22 -7.28
C ASN A 7 7.85 4.00 -7.81
N PRO A 8 8.05 3.26 -8.92
CA PRO A 8 9.39 2.99 -9.44
C PRO A 8 10.05 4.24 -10.06
N SER A 9 9.25 5.16 -10.61
CA SER A 9 9.75 6.37 -11.27
C SER A 9 10.14 7.47 -10.27
N HIS A 10 9.58 7.43 -9.06
CA HIS A 10 9.77 8.46 -8.03
C HIS A 10 10.10 7.82 -6.68
N LYS A 11 11.27 7.19 -6.61
CA LYS A 11 11.77 6.54 -5.39
C LYS A 11 11.80 7.55 -4.23
N GLY A 12 11.09 7.23 -3.14
CA GLY A 12 11.02 8.04 -1.92
C GLY A 12 9.94 9.12 -1.92
N GLN A 13 9.16 9.28 -2.99
CA GLN A 13 8.00 10.17 -3.00
C GLN A 13 6.79 9.52 -2.30
N VAL A 14 5.97 10.34 -1.64
CA VAL A 14 4.70 9.91 -1.05
C VAL A 14 3.74 9.46 -2.15
N ILE A 15 3.14 8.29 -1.96
CA ILE A 15 2.10 7.74 -2.84
C ILE A 15 0.81 8.52 -2.60
N LYS A 16 0.23 9.05 -3.69
CA LYS A 16 -1.06 9.76 -3.66
C LYS A 16 -2.17 8.81 -3.19
N ALA A 17 -2.67 9.04 -1.98
CA ALA A 17 -3.75 8.28 -1.36
C ALA A 17 -4.46 9.15 -0.31
N CYS A 18 -5.63 8.71 0.17
CA CYS A 18 -6.30 9.31 1.32
C CYS A 18 -6.61 8.26 2.40
N LYS A 19 -6.74 8.71 3.65
CA LYS A 19 -7.22 7.91 4.78
C LYS A 19 -8.13 8.74 5.66
N THR A 20 -8.88 8.07 6.52
CA THR A 20 -9.71 8.72 7.54
C THR A 20 -8.98 8.65 8.88
N GLU A 21 -8.90 9.76 9.60
CA GLU A 21 -8.36 9.81 10.96
C GLU A 21 -9.43 9.45 12.00
N ALA A 22 -9.02 9.27 13.25
CA ALA A 22 -9.93 8.87 14.33
C ALA A 22 -11.07 9.88 14.59
N ASP A 23 -10.87 11.15 14.22
CA ASP A 23 -11.87 12.22 14.31
C ASP A 23 -12.81 12.27 13.08
N GLY A 24 -12.66 11.35 12.12
CA GLY A 24 -13.48 11.27 10.92
C GLY A 24 -13.01 12.14 9.76
N LYS A 25 -11.91 12.89 9.90
CA LYS A 25 -11.38 13.74 8.84
C LYS A 25 -10.68 12.91 7.76
N VAL A 26 -10.94 13.23 6.49
CA VAL A 26 -10.19 12.68 5.35
C VAL A 26 -8.91 13.50 5.15
N VAL A 27 -7.77 12.83 5.14
CA VAL A 27 -6.43 13.42 4.97
C VAL A 27 -5.61 12.65 3.94
N GLU A 28 -4.56 13.25 3.41
CA GLU A 28 -3.61 12.56 2.54
C GLU A 28 -2.83 11.47 3.30
N GLY A 29 -2.52 10.38 2.61
CA GLY A 29 -1.65 9.33 3.13
C GLY A 29 -0.18 9.78 3.17
N ASN A 30 0.60 9.21 4.10
CA ASN A 30 2.02 9.56 4.29
C ASN A 30 2.97 8.43 3.83
N HIS A 31 2.47 7.43 3.11
CA HIS A 31 3.22 6.24 2.73
C HIS A 31 4.07 6.49 1.49
N VAL A 32 5.37 6.22 1.58
CA VAL A 32 6.26 6.08 0.41
C VAL A 32 6.20 4.67 -0.20
N VAL A 33 5.78 3.70 0.60
CA VAL A 33 5.48 2.31 0.21
C VAL A 33 4.29 1.80 1.02
N TYR A 34 3.46 0.96 0.41
CA TYR A 34 2.46 0.15 1.12
C TYR A 34 2.95 -1.29 1.19
N ARG A 35 3.43 -1.71 2.37
CA ARG A 35 3.80 -3.11 2.63
C ARG A 35 2.58 -3.87 3.15
N ILE A 36 2.21 -4.92 2.45
CA ILE A 36 1.03 -5.75 2.73
C ILE A 36 1.52 -7.17 3.00
N SER A 37 0.89 -7.88 3.94
CA SER A 37 1.16 -9.29 4.22
C SER A 37 -0.10 -10.10 4.00
N ALA A 38 -0.04 -11.08 3.09
CA ALA A 38 -1.07 -12.10 2.97
C ALA A 38 -0.88 -13.23 4.00
N PRO A 39 -1.97 -13.87 4.45
CA PRO A 39 -1.94 -15.04 5.32
C PRO A 39 -1.14 -16.21 4.72
N THR A 40 -1.34 -16.54 3.45
CA THR A 40 -0.60 -17.62 2.76
C THR A 40 0.27 -17.14 1.59
N PRO A 41 1.25 -17.94 1.13
CA PRO A 41 1.99 -17.65 -0.09
C PRO A 41 1.09 -17.59 -1.33
N GLU A 42 0.11 -18.49 -1.42
CA GLU A 42 -0.81 -18.58 -2.56
C GLU A 42 -1.68 -17.32 -2.67
N GLU A 43 -2.21 -16.85 -1.54
CA GLU A 43 -2.97 -15.60 -1.49
C GLU A 43 -2.09 -14.40 -1.86
N LYS A 44 -0.82 -14.36 -1.42
CA LYS A 44 0.11 -13.30 -1.84
C LYS A 44 0.22 -13.24 -3.37
N GLU A 45 0.43 -14.38 -4.02
CA GLU A 45 0.56 -14.43 -5.48
C GLU A 45 -0.74 -14.07 -6.19
N GLU A 46 -1.89 -14.47 -5.64
CA GLU A 46 -3.22 -14.05 -6.14
C GLU A 46 -3.43 -12.54 -6.03
N TRP A 47 -3.04 -11.93 -4.90
CA TRP A 47 -3.06 -10.48 -4.71
C TRP A 47 -2.15 -9.76 -5.71
N ILE A 48 -0.91 -10.21 -5.88
CA ILE A 48 0.05 -9.61 -6.83
C ILE A 48 -0.45 -9.70 -8.27
N LYS A 49 -1.06 -10.83 -8.66
CA LYS A 49 -1.57 -11.01 -10.02
C LYS A 49 -2.79 -10.13 -10.33
N SER A 50 -3.58 -9.84 -9.31
CA SER A 50 -4.85 -9.11 -9.45
C SER A 50 -4.69 -7.58 -9.42
N ILE A 51 -3.63 -7.08 -8.78
CA ILE A 51 -3.29 -5.65 -8.68
C ILE A 51 -2.59 -5.18 -9.96
#